data_AF-A0A836SG11-F1
#
_entry.id   AF-A0A836SG11-F1
#
_cell.length_a   1.000
_cell.length_b   1.000
_cell.length_c   1.000
_cell.angle_alpha   90.00
_cell.angle_beta   90.00
_cell.angle_gamma   90.00
#
_symmetry.space_group_name_H-M   'P 1'
#
loop_
_entity.id
_entity.type
_entity.pdbx_description
1 polymer ?
#
loop_
_entity_poly.entity_id
_entity_poly.type
_entity_poly.pdbx_seq_one_letter_code
_entity_poly.pdbx_strand_id
1 'polypeptide(L)'
;MKTIHDYRESMLREGQRYDWLKQKYQWIFVDFENVQLHRPENFLRYVLKELKSPCNSSNDWIDLAEILNDSVTIPTVILMDNIESGLKSPELDERFWEYIRHLGNHIYELGFCVASRRPLNELEEWAEQLGKASPTANIFGEIELGPLTEAEARDLLSYASLSSADTEWILEKSQGWPLLLQMLCQIRGDSEEGEEWKKVALAKIERYDSEQ
;
A
#
# COMPACT_ATOMS: atom_id res chain seq x y z
N MET A 1 -15.74 6.98 -6.40
CA MET A 1 -14.97 7.58 -5.29
C MET A 1 -14.87 6.50 -4.25
N LYS A 2 -13.74 5.81 -4.19
CA LYS A 2 -13.49 4.83 -3.12
C LYS A 2 -13.07 5.64 -1.91
N THR A 3 -13.96 5.79 -0.94
CA THR A 3 -13.66 6.48 0.31
C THR A 3 -13.29 5.45 1.35
N ILE A 4 -12.11 5.60 1.95
CA ILE A 4 -11.71 4.84 3.15
C ILE A 4 -12.62 5.23 4.36
N HIS A 5 -13.45 6.27 4.21
CA HIS A 5 -14.16 6.98 5.27
C HIS A 5 -15.64 6.63 5.47
N ASP A 6 -16.29 5.94 4.54
CA ASP A 6 -17.77 5.93 4.49
C ASP A 6 -18.39 4.57 4.85
N TYR A 7 -17.76 3.81 5.75
CA TYR A 7 -18.43 2.64 6.32
C TYR A 7 -19.41 3.09 7.41
N ARG A 8 -20.67 2.66 7.29
CA ARG A 8 -21.66 2.87 8.34
C ARG A 8 -21.20 2.17 9.62
N GLU A 9 -21.39 2.79 10.78
CA GLU A 9 -21.05 2.19 12.09
C GLU A 9 -21.63 0.78 12.24
N SER A 10 -22.83 0.53 11.71
CA SER A 10 -23.47 -0.79 11.68
C SER A 10 -22.74 -1.88 10.88
N MET A 11 -21.78 -1.49 10.04
CA MET A 11 -20.93 -2.39 9.23
C MET A 11 -19.54 -2.58 9.85
N LEU A 12 -19.26 -1.89 10.95
CA LEU A 12 -17.98 -1.96 11.62
C LEU A 12 -18.02 -2.97 12.76
N ARG A 13 -16.85 -3.49 13.13
CA ARG A 13 -16.73 -4.34 14.32
C ARG A 13 -17.01 -3.51 15.57
N GLU A 14 -17.49 -4.16 16.62
CA GLU A 14 -17.70 -3.53 17.92
C GLU A 14 -16.38 -2.91 18.41
N GLY A 15 -16.41 -1.62 18.77
CA GLY A 15 -15.22 -0.87 19.18
C GLY A 15 -14.27 -0.42 18.06
N GLN A 16 -14.54 -0.77 16.79
CA GLN A 16 -13.71 -0.34 15.68
C GLN A 16 -13.86 1.17 15.45
N ARG A 17 -12.74 1.90 15.54
CA ARG A 17 -12.71 3.34 15.31
C ARG A 17 -13.09 3.67 13.87
N TYR A 18 -13.96 4.65 13.71
CA TYR A 18 -14.39 5.19 12.42
C TYR A 18 -14.20 6.70 12.30
N ASP A 19 -13.84 7.34 13.40
CA ASP A 19 -13.66 8.78 13.55
C ASP A 19 -12.17 9.19 13.54
N TRP A 20 -11.28 8.26 13.19
CA TRP A 20 -9.84 8.44 13.30
C TRP A 20 -9.28 9.47 12.29
N LEU A 21 -10.00 9.74 11.20
CA LEU A 21 -9.73 10.87 10.30
C LEU A 21 -10.90 11.85 10.30
N LYS A 22 -10.68 13.02 10.89
CA LYS A 22 -11.69 14.09 11.03
C LYS A 22 -11.95 14.87 9.75
N GLN A 23 -10.97 14.92 8.85
CA GLN A 23 -11.04 15.66 7.59
C GLN A 23 -11.36 14.70 6.45
N LYS A 24 -12.11 15.19 5.46
CA LYS A 24 -12.36 14.44 4.22
C LYS A 24 -11.10 14.51 3.36
N TYR A 25 -10.60 13.34 2.98
CA TYR A 25 -9.50 13.21 2.03
C TYR A 25 -9.99 12.62 0.71
N GLN A 26 -9.34 13.03 -0.37
CA GLN A 26 -9.37 12.33 -1.63
C GLN A 26 -8.23 11.32 -1.68
N TRP A 27 -8.57 10.06 -1.91
CA TRP A 27 -7.57 9.00 -2.02
C TRP A 27 -7.46 8.57 -3.47
N ILE A 28 -6.24 8.51 -3.97
CA ILE A 28 -5.92 8.01 -5.30
C ILE A 28 -4.96 6.84 -5.09
N PHE A 29 -5.28 5.68 -5.65
CA PHE A 29 -4.44 4.49 -5.53
C PHE A 29 -3.73 4.24 -6.85
N VAL A 30 -2.41 4.27 -6.82
CA VAL A 30 -1.53 3.95 -7.94
C VAL A 30 -0.77 2.68 -7.60
N ASP A 31 -0.93 1.66 -8.44
CA ASP A 31 -0.16 0.43 -8.37
C ASP A 31 0.81 0.37 -9.54
N PHE A 32 2.11 0.40 -9.26
CA PHE A 32 3.14 0.33 -10.28
C PHE A 32 3.33 -1.05 -10.88
N GLU A 33 2.62 -2.11 -10.46
CA GLU A 33 2.51 -3.32 -11.29
C GLU A 33 1.71 -3.06 -12.57
N ASN A 34 0.86 -2.03 -12.58
CA ASN A 34 0.19 -1.59 -13.81
C ASN A 34 1.16 -0.85 -14.73
N VAL A 35 1.72 -1.58 -15.70
CA VAL A 35 2.64 -1.04 -16.73
C VAL A 35 2.09 0.14 -17.53
N GLN A 36 0.77 0.36 -17.58
CA GLN A 36 0.22 1.56 -18.25
C GLN A 36 0.60 2.84 -17.51
N LEU A 37 0.80 2.78 -16.19
CA LEU A 37 1.19 3.91 -15.34
C LEU A 37 2.70 4.18 -15.37
N HIS A 38 3.46 3.40 -16.13
CA HIS A 38 4.91 3.58 -16.30
C HIS A 38 5.26 4.74 -17.23
N ARG A 39 4.26 5.41 -17.80
CA ARG A 39 4.45 6.62 -18.61
C ARG A 39 3.99 7.85 -17.82
N PRO A 40 4.77 8.95 -17.79
CA PRO A 40 4.41 10.16 -17.07
C PRO A 40 3.00 10.69 -17.43
N GLU A 41 2.67 10.72 -18.72
CA GLU A 41 1.38 11.23 -19.21
C GLU A 41 0.23 10.34 -18.72
N ASN A 42 0.40 9.02 -18.78
CA ASN A 42 -0.62 8.09 -18.34
C ASN A 42 -0.83 8.15 -16.82
N PHE A 43 0.27 8.27 -16.06
CA PHE A 43 0.20 8.48 -14.62
C PHE A 43 -0.59 9.75 -14.29
N LEU A 44 -0.24 10.90 -14.87
CA LEU A 44 -0.91 12.16 -14.58
C LEU A 44 -2.36 12.17 -15.05
N ARG A 45 -2.66 11.62 -16.24
CA ARG A 45 -4.04 11.45 -16.71
C ARG A 45 -4.86 10.58 -15.77
N TYR A 46 -4.27 9.51 -15.25
CA TYR A 46 -4.92 8.66 -14.28
C TYR A 46 -5.25 9.43 -12.99
N VAL A 47 -4.28 10.16 -12.43
CA VAL A 47 -4.48 11.00 -11.24
C VAL A 47 -5.58 12.05 -11.48
N LEU A 48 -5.50 12.79 -12.58
CA LEU A 48 -6.50 13.81 -12.96
C LEU A 48 -7.90 13.22 -13.13
N LYS A 49 -8.01 12.02 -13.71
CA LYS A 49 -9.27 11.31 -13.87
C LYS A 49 -9.85 10.93 -12.50
N GLU A 50 -9.03 10.44 -11.57
CA GLU A 50 -9.47 10.14 -10.20
C GLU A 50 -9.85 11.40 -9.41
N LEU A 51 -9.21 12.54 -9.73
CA LEU A 51 -9.61 13.88 -9.27
C LEU A 51 -10.94 14.36 -9.86
N LYS A 52 -11.48 13.68 -10.87
CA LYS A 52 -12.62 14.13 -11.68
C LYS A 52 -12.38 15.50 -12.34
N SER A 53 -11.11 15.82 -12.58
CA SER A 53 -10.72 17.00 -13.33
C SER A 53 -11.15 16.86 -14.80
N PRO A 54 -11.55 17.94 -15.49
CA PRO A 54 -11.85 17.88 -16.91
C PRO A 54 -10.69 17.25 -17.70
N CYS A 55 -10.99 16.17 -18.42
CA CYS A 55 -10.01 15.43 -19.20
C CYS A 55 -9.44 16.32 -20.32
N ASN A 56 -8.16 16.69 -20.22
CA ASN A 56 -7.46 17.39 -21.28
C ASN A 56 -6.84 16.39 -22.26
N SER A 57 -6.85 16.69 -23.55
CA SER A 57 -6.19 15.89 -24.59
C SER A 57 -4.68 16.11 -24.68
N SER A 58 -4.08 17.04 -23.91
CA SER A 58 -2.64 17.33 -23.97
C SER A 58 -1.79 16.08 -23.75
N ASN A 59 -0.85 15.85 -24.68
CA ASN A 59 0.14 14.78 -24.60
C ASN A 59 1.43 15.24 -23.92
N ASP A 60 1.51 16.51 -23.48
CA ASP A 60 2.63 16.99 -22.69
C ASP A 60 2.34 16.77 -21.20
N TRP A 61 3.20 16.01 -20.53
CA TRP A 61 3.04 15.76 -19.11
C TRP A 61 3.25 17.03 -18.27
N ILE A 62 3.94 18.06 -18.79
CA ILE A 62 4.10 19.37 -18.12
C ILE A 62 2.76 20.11 -18.05
N ASP A 63 1.97 20.09 -19.13
CA ASP A 63 0.64 20.69 -19.13
C ASP A 63 -0.30 19.95 -18.16
N LEU A 64 -0.25 18.61 -18.17
CA LEU A 64 -1.05 17.77 -17.27
C LEU A 64 -0.68 18.04 -15.80
N ALA A 65 0.59 18.34 -15.56
CA ALA A 65 1.17 18.72 -14.29
C ALA A 65 0.59 20.03 -13.74
N GLU A 66 0.52 21.08 -14.57
CA GLU A 66 -0.10 22.35 -14.19
C GLU A 66 -1.60 22.17 -13.87
N ILE A 67 -2.30 21.37 -14.67
CA ILE A 67 -3.71 21.07 -14.43
C ILE A 67 -3.88 20.33 -13.10
N LEU A 68 -2.96 19.43 -12.76
CA LEU A 68 -3.00 18.72 -11.47
C LEU A 68 -2.89 19.70 -10.31
N ASN A 69 -1.97 20.66 -10.40
CA ASN A 69 -1.84 21.73 -9.40
C ASN A 69 -3.16 22.48 -9.18
N ASP A 70 -3.88 22.82 -10.25
CA ASP A 70 -5.15 23.54 -10.15
C ASP A 70 -6.34 22.64 -9.75
N SER A 71 -6.21 21.33 -9.92
CA SER A 71 -7.28 20.35 -9.67
C SER A 71 -7.36 19.89 -8.22
N VAL A 72 -6.26 19.97 -7.47
CA VAL A 72 -6.22 19.59 -6.06
C VAL A 72 -6.82 20.72 -5.22
N THR A 73 -8.12 20.61 -4.92
CA THR A 73 -8.89 21.62 -4.17
C THR A 73 -9.24 21.18 -2.74
N ILE A 74 -8.98 19.92 -2.41
CA ILE A 74 -9.14 19.34 -1.07
C ILE A 74 -7.93 18.45 -0.78
N PRO A 75 -7.63 18.19 0.51
CA PRO A 75 -6.55 17.29 0.89
C PRO A 75 -6.63 15.96 0.15
N THR A 76 -5.59 15.66 -0.62
CA THR A 76 -5.48 14.53 -1.51
C THR A 76 -4.25 13.73 -1.13
N VAL A 77 -4.40 12.42 -0.99
CA VAL A 77 -3.28 11.50 -0.78
C VAL A 77 -3.22 10.55 -1.96
N ILE A 78 -2.06 10.52 -2.63
CA ILE A 78 -1.75 9.52 -3.65
C ILE A 78 -1.00 8.37 -2.96
N LEU A 79 -1.65 7.22 -2.86
CA LEU A 79 -1.09 5.97 -2.41
C LEU A 79 -0.34 5.32 -3.58
N MET A 80 0.95 5.07 -3.42
CA MET A 80 1.85 4.57 -4.44
C MET A 80 2.37 3.19 -4.01
N ASP A 81 1.79 2.14 -4.57
CA ASP A 81 2.13 0.75 -4.26
C ASP A 81 3.12 0.17 -5.27
N ASN A 82 3.92 -0.79 -4.81
CA ASN A 82 4.97 -1.46 -5.60
C ASN A 82 5.94 -0.47 -6.27
N ILE A 83 6.37 0.57 -5.53
CA ILE A 83 7.21 1.67 -6.04
C ILE A 83 8.43 1.20 -6.82
N GLU A 84 8.97 0.03 -6.46
CA GLU A 84 10.10 -0.59 -7.11
C GLU A 84 9.87 -0.87 -8.59
N SER A 85 8.65 -1.24 -8.96
CA SER A 85 8.28 -1.43 -10.37
C SER A 85 8.32 -0.09 -11.12
N GLY A 86 7.86 1.00 -10.49
CA GLY A 86 7.92 2.34 -11.04
C GLY A 86 9.36 2.83 -11.21
N LEU A 87 10.20 2.63 -10.20
CA LEU A 87 11.63 2.96 -10.26
C LEU A 87 12.39 2.13 -11.31
N LYS A 88 11.95 0.94 -11.68
CA LYS A 88 12.54 0.18 -12.81
C LYS A 88 12.13 0.68 -14.19
N SER A 89 11.02 1.43 -14.32
CA SER A 89 10.52 1.89 -15.63
C SER A 89 11.45 2.93 -16.27
N PRO A 90 12.02 2.71 -17.46
CA PRO A 90 12.86 3.73 -18.10
C PRO A 90 12.11 5.01 -18.49
N GLU A 91 10.78 4.94 -18.64
CA GLU A 91 9.94 6.10 -18.99
C GLU A 91 9.63 6.98 -17.76
N LEU A 92 9.71 6.45 -16.53
CA LEU A 92 9.67 7.23 -15.30
C LEU A 92 11.09 7.61 -14.88
N ASP A 93 11.66 8.57 -15.61
CA ASP A 93 13.03 9.03 -15.46
C ASP A 93 13.23 9.96 -14.24
N GLU A 94 14.48 10.39 -14.03
CA GLU A 94 14.85 11.34 -12.97
C GLU A 94 13.96 12.58 -12.95
N ARG A 95 13.67 13.16 -14.13
CA ARG A 95 12.86 14.38 -14.26
C ARG A 95 11.44 14.16 -13.77
N PHE A 96 10.84 13.00 -14.06
CA PHE A 96 9.54 12.63 -13.51
C PHE A 96 9.56 12.58 -11.98
N TRP A 97 10.55 11.91 -11.37
CA TRP A 97 10.63 11.77 -9.90
C TRP A 97 10.96 13.09 -9.19
N GLU A 98 11.80 13.93 -9.78
CA GLU A 98 12.01 15.31 -9.30
C GLU A 98 10.70 16.12 -9.32
N TYR A 99 9.88 15.90 -10.35
CA TYR A 99 8.59 16.57 -10.47
C TYR A 99 7.58 16.08 -9.42
N ILE A 100 7.48 14.77 -9.17
CA ILE A 100 6.66 14.24 -8.07
C ILE A 100 7.07 14.84 -6.73
N ARG A 101 8.38 14.95 -6.47
CA ARG A 101 8.91 15.64 -5.28
C ARG A 101 8.52 17.11 -5.24
N HIS A 102 8.58 17.80 -6.38
CA HIS A 102 8.18 19.20 -6.48
C HIS A 102 6.71 19.34 -6.08
N LEU A 103 5.83 18.53 -6.65
CA LEU A 103 4.40 18.54 -6.35
C LEU A 103 4.10 18.42 -4.86
N GLY A 104 4.70 17.43 -4.19
CA GLY A 104 4.45 17.18 -2.76
C GLY A 104 4.98 18.29 -1.84
N ASN A 105 5.92 19.09 -2.32
CA ASN A 105 6.45 20.24 -1.57
C ASN A 105 5.68 21.55 -1.86
N HIS A 106 5.03 21.66 -3.03
CA HIS A 106 4.45 22.92 -3.50
C HIS A 106 2.92 22.95 -3.41
N ILE A 107 2.25 21.80 -3.59
CA ILE A 107 0.80 21.69 -3.39
C ILE A 107 0.56 21.32 -1.93
N TYR A 108 0.10 22.30 -1.13
CA TYR A 108 -0.12 22.12 0.31
C TYR A 108 -1.14 21.02 0.63
N GLU A 109 -2.16 20.87 -0.21
CA GLU A 109 -3.20 19.85 -0.07
C GLU A 109 -2.81 18.48 -0.66
N LEU A 110 -1.59 18.28 -1.16
CA LEU A 110 -1.17 17.00 -1.75
C LEU A 110 -0.15 16.27 -0.88
N GLY A 111 -0.47 15.02 -0.54
CA GLY A 111 0.43 14.10 0.13
C GLY A 111 0.68 12.84 -0.70
N PHE A 112 1.82 12.20 -0.44
CA PHE A 112 2.17 10.89 -0.98
C PHE A 112 2.34 9.88 0.14
N CYS A 113 1.88 8.66 -0.07
CA CYS A 113 2.15 7.51 0.79
C CYS A 113 2.68 6.38 -0.09
N VAL A 114 3.90 5.93 0.19
CA VAL A 114 4.60 4.96 -0.66
C VAL A 114 4.71 3.64 0.07
N ALA A 115 4.35 2.55 -0.58
CA ALA A 115 4.61 1.20 -0.10
C ALA A 115 5.83 0.63 -0.84
N SER A 116 6.77 0.11 -0.06
CA SER A 116 8.05 -0.44 -0.49
C SER A 116 8.36 -1.67 0.34
N ARG A 117 9.00 -2.67 -0.26
CA ARG A 117 9.59 -3.83 0.44
C ARG A 117 11.00 -3.53 0.96
N ARG A 118 11.57 -2.39 0.53
CA ARG A 118 12.87 -1.89 0.97
C ARG A 118 12.70 -0.79 2.01
N PRO A 119 13.53 -0.77 3.05
CA PRO A 119 13.69 0.40 3.90
C PRO A 119 14.04 1.66 3.08
N LEU A 120 13.75 2.85 3.63
CA LEU A 120 13.86 4.11 2.90
C LEU A 120 15.29 4.37 2.39
N ASN A 121 16.31 4.08 3.21
CA ASN A 121 17.71 4.24 2.83
C ASN A 121 18.10 3.31 1.67
N GLU A 122 17.68 2.05 1.69
CA GLU A 122 17.96 1.10 0.61
C GLU A 122 17.20 1.46 -0.67
N LEU A 123 15.98 1.98 -0.54
CA LEU A 123 15.19 2.46 -1.67
C LEU A 123 15.88 3.66 -2.34
N GLU A 124 16.43 4.59 -1.55
CA GLU A 124 17.19 5.74 -2.04
C GLU A 124 18.46 5.29 -2.77
N GLU A 125 19.30 4.46 -2.14
CA GLU A 125 20.52 3.91 -2.76
C GLU A 125 20.19 3.19 -4.08
N TRP A 126 19.09 2.45 -4.13
CA TRP A 126 18.68 1.75 -5.33
C TRP A 126 18.14 2.68 -6.42
N ALA A 127 17.43 3.75 -6.06
CA ALA A 127 17.03 4.80 -7.01
C ALA A 127 18.27 5.49 -7.61
N GLU A 128 19.31 5.75 -6.80
CA GLU A 128 20.58 6.30 -7.28
C GLU A 128 21.26 5.38 -8.30
N GLN A 129 21.34 4.07 -8.00
CA GLN A 129 21.90 3.07 -8.92
C GLN A 129 21.17 3.01 -10.27
N LEU A 130 19.88 3.33 -10.28
CA LEU A 130 19.04 3.38 -11.48
C LEU A 130 19.15 4.72 -12.24
N GLY A 131 19.98 5.66 -11.77
CA GLY A 131 20.10 7.00 -12.35
C GLY A 131 18.84 7.85 -12.12
N LYS A 132 18.12 7.57 -11.03
CA LYS A 132 16.89 8.26 -10.62
C LYS A 132 17.02 8.87 -9.23
N ALA A 133 18.27 9.18 -8.87
CA ALA A 133 18.62 9.86 -7.64
C ALA A 133 17.79 11.13 -7.54
N SER A 134 16.76 11.11 -6.71
CA SER A 134 15.99 12.30 -6.38
C SER A 134 16.06 12.47 -4.87
N PRO A 135 16.17 13.71 -4.36
CA PRO A 135 16.00 13.98 -2.93
C PRO A 135 14.58 13.67 -2.42
N THR A 136 13.81 12.80 -3.10
CA THR A 136 12.47 12.33 -2.71
C THR A 136 12.48 11.65 -1.36
N ALA A 137 13.57 10.98 -0.97
CA ALA A 137 13.65 10.37 0.36
C ALA A 137 13.48 11.41 1.48
N ASN A 138 13.97 12.65 1.27
CA ASN A 138 13.89 13.73 2.26
C ASN A 138 12.47 14.22 2.58
N ILE A 139 11.48 13.89 1.74
CA ILE A 139 10.08 14.27 1.99
C ILE A 139 9.27 13.14 2.65
N PHE A 140 9.83 11.94 2.75
CA PHE A 140 9.14 10.79 3.32
C PHE A 140 9.55 10.56 4.78
N GLY A 141 8.54 10.35 5.63
CA GLY A 141 8.72 9.66 6.90
C GLY A 141 8.59 8.15 6.66
N GLU A 142 9.41 7.36 7.34
CA GLU A 142 9.36 5.90 7.27
C GLU A 142 8.56 5.32 8.43
N ILE A 143 7.72 4.32 8.09
CA ILE A 143 7.08 3.45 9.06
C ILE A 143 7.33 2.02 8.58
N GLU A 144 8.11 1.27 9.37
CA GLU A 144 8.35 -0.14 9.10
C GLU A 144 7.18 -0.99 9.62
N LEU A 145 6.61 -1.83 8.76
CA LEU A 145 5.55 -2.76 9.13
C LEU A 145 6.15 -4.14 9.40
N GLY A 146 6.15 -4.52 10.68
CA GLY A 146 6.63 -5.82 11.14
C GLY A 146 5.49 -6.81 11.42
N PRO A 147 5.83 -7.98 12.01
CA PRO A 147 4.84 -8.90 12.54
C PRO A 147 4.01 -8.23 13.63
N LEU A 148 2.76 -8.67 13.77
CA LEU A 148 1.90 -8.28 14.89
C LEU A 148 2.54 -8.72 16.20
N THR A 149 2.35 -7.91 17.24
CA THR A 149 2.62 -8.36 18.60
C THR A 149 1.74 -9.57 18.96
N GLU A 150 2.13 -10.36 19.95
CA GLU A 150 1.32 -11.50 20.39
C GLU A 150 -0.11 -11.08 20.78
N ALA A 151 -0.26 -9.92 21.43
CA ALA A 151 -1.56 -9.39 21.81
C ALA A 151 -2.43 -9.04 20.59
N GLU A 152 -1.86 -8.36 19.58
CA GLU A 152 -2.56 -8.03 18.34
C GLU A 152 -2.89 -9.27 17.51
N ALA A 153 -1.98 -10.26 17.46
CA ALA A 153 -2.21 -11.52 16.77
C ALA A 153 -3.34 -12.31 17.44
N ARG A 154 -3.36 -12.39 18.77
CA ARG A 154 -4.46 -13.04 19.52
C ARG A 154 -5.79 -12.32 19.34
N ASP A 155 -5.79 -10.99 19.34
CA ASP A 155 -6.98 -10.20 19.04
C ASP A 155 -7.51 -10.50 17.64
N LEU A 156 -6.63 -10.55 16.63
CA LEU A 156 -7.00 -10.93 15.26
C LEU A 156 -7.56 -12.36 15.19
N LEU A 157 -6.95 -13.31 15.90
CA LEU A 157 -7.42 -14.71 15.95
C LEU A 157 -8.74 -14.88 16.71
N SER A 158 -9.10 -13.95 17.59
CA SER A 158 -10.36 -14.00 18.36
C SER A 158 -11.61 -13.99 17.47
N TYR A 159 -11.48 -13.45 16.25
CA TYR A 159 -12.54 -13.43 15.25
C TYR A 159 -12.72 -14.76 14.53
N ALA A 160 -11.77 -15.69 14.66
CA ALA A 160 -11.88 -17.04 14.12
C ALA A 160 -12.38 -18.01 15.20
N SER A 161 -13.27 -18.94 14.83
CA SER A 161 -13.73 -20.00 15.74
C SER A 161 -12.69 -21.12 15.85
N LEU A 162 -11.59 -20.85 16.56
CA LEU A 162 -10.47 -21.78 16.75
C LEU A 162 -10.46 -22.38 18.15
N SER A 163 -9.96 -23.61 18.26
CA SER A 163 -9.62 -24.21 19.55
C SER A 163 -8.37 -23.54 20.12
N SER A 164 -8.19 -23.56 21.45
CA SER A 164 -6.96 -23.03 22.06
C SER A 164 -5.69 -23.69 21.52
N ALA A 165 -5.74 -25.00 21.25
CA ALA A 165 -4.60 -25.72 20.69
C ALA A 165 -4.27 -25.27 19.26
N ASP A 166 -5.29 -25.02 18.43
CA ASP A 166 -5.09 -24.50 17.07
C ASP A 166 -4.59 -23.06 17.10
N THR A 167 -5.10 -22.22 18.00
CA THR A 167 -4.63 -20.84 18.20
C THR A 167 -3.15 -20.80 18.54
N GLU A 168 -2.69 -21.56 19.54
CA GLU A 168 -1.26 -21.60 19.90
C GLU A 168 -0.40 -22.09 18.73
N TRP A 169 -0.86 -23.13 18.02
CA TRP A 169 -0.11 -23.65 16.88
C TRP A 169 0.00 -22.62 15.74
N ILE A 170 -1.09 -21.91 15.43
CA ILE A 170 -1.10 -20.87 14.40
C ILE A 170 -0.20 -19.69 14.79
N LEU A 171 -0.21 -19.26 16.05
CA LEU A 171 0.69 -18.20 16.55
C LEU A 171 2.15 -18.62 16.41
N GLU A 172 2.49 -19.85 16.82
CA GLU A 172 3.84 -20.38 16.70
C GLU A 172 4.30 -20.45 15.24
N LYS A 173 3.45 -20.88 14.31
CA LYS A 173 3.86 -21.05 12.90
C LYS A 173 3.81 -19.78 12.06
N SER A 174 2.96 -18.83 12.41
CA SER A 174 2.87 -17.55 11.70
C SER A 174 3.92 -16.54 12.15
N GLN A 175 4.49 -16.69 13.36
CA GLN A 175 5.42 -15.72 13.95
C GLN A 175 4.84 -14.29 14.00
N GLY A 176 3.51 -14.16 14.10
CA GLY A 176 2.82 -12.87 14.13
C GLY A 176 2.62 -12.20 12.77
N TRP A 177 3.10 -12.78 11.67
CA TRP A 177 2.90 -12.20 10.33
C TRP A 177 1.41 -12.25 9.92
N PRO A 178 0.76 -11.10 9.61
CA PRO A 178 -0.67 -11.05 9.30
C PRO A 178 -1.10 -11.99 8.18
N LEU A 179 -0.32 -12.06 7.09
CA LEU A 179 -0.62 -12.94 5.95
C LEU A 179 -0.63 -14.41 6.37
N LEU A 180 0.39 -14.85 7.12
CA LEU A 180 0.49 -16.23 7.58
C LEU A 180 -0.62 -16.55 8.59
N LEU A 181 -0.91 -15.65 9.53
CA LEU A 181 -2.03 -15.80 10.47
C LEU A 181 -3.34 -16.06 9.72
N GLN A 182 -3.71 -15.18 8.79
CA GLN A 182 -4.96 -15.29 8.03
C GLN A 182 -5.00 -16.54 7.15
N MET A 183 -3.88 -16.85 6.48
CA MET A 183 -3.77 -18.05 5.65
C MET A 183 -3.97 -19.33 6.46
N LEU A 184 -3.32 -19.44 7.63
CA LEU A 184 -3.42 -20.61 8.48
C LEU A 184 -4.82 -20.77 9.09
N CYS A 185 -5.45 -19.66 9.48
CA CYS A 185 -6.86 -19.67 9.89
C CYS A 185 -7.78 -20.19 8.78
N GLN A 186 -7.58 -19.72 7.55
CA GLN A 186 -8.38 -20.15 6.41
C GLN A 186 -8.21 -21.67 6.17
N ILE A 187 -6.97 -22.16 6.16
CA ILE A 187 -6.68 -23.59 5.98
C ILE A 187 -7.36 -24.42 7.08
N ARG A 188 -7.29 -23.97 8.33
CA ARG A 188 -7.94 -24.64 9.46
C ARG A 188 -9.48 -24.60 9.35
N GLY A 189 -10.04 -23.49 8.89
CA GLY A 189 -11.48 -23.32 8.68
C GLY A 189 -12.03 -24.21 7.56
N ASP A 190 -11.24 -24.43 6.50
CA ASP A 190 -11.63 -25.25 5.35
C ASP A 190 -11.40 -26.75 5.54
N SER A 191 -10.70 -27.16 6.60
CA SER A 191 -10.36 -28.56 6.84
C SER A 191 -11.40 -29.30 7.68
N GLU A 192 -11.60 -30.58 7.38
CA GLU A 192 -12.32 -31.52 8.25
C GLU A 192 -11.60 -31.76 9.59
N GLU A 193 -12.25 -32.45 10.51
CA GLU A 193 -11.65 -32.81 11.80
C GLU A 193 -10.36 -33.62 11.63
N GLY A 194 -9.36 -33.33 12.46
CA GLY A 194 -8.05 -34.00 12.45
C GLY A 194 -6.90 -33.03 12.25
N GLU A 195 -5.70 -33.58 12.03
CA GLU A 195 -4.43 -32.84 12.03
C GLU A 195 -3.78 -32.75 10.64
N GLU A 196 -4.42 -33.26 9.59
CA GLU A 196 -3.88 -33.25 8.23
C GLU A 196 -3.73 -31.83 7.67
N TRP A 197 -4.57 -30.89 8.13
CA TRP A 197 -4.49 -29.49 7.74
C TRP A 197 -3.15 -28.85 8.14
N LYS A 198 -2.51 -29.31 9.24
CA LYS A 198 -1.19 -28.82 9.66
C LYS A 198 -0.11 -29.16 8.64
N LYS A 199 -0.20 -30.30 7.95
CA LYS A 199 0.75 -30.67 6.88
C LYS A 199 0.58 -29.75 5.67
N VAL A 200 -0.67 -29.48 5.27
CA VAL A 200 -0.99 -28.54 4.18
C VAL A 200 -0.51 -27.13 4.52
N ALA A 201 -0.72 -26.70 5.76
CA ALA A 201 -0.25 -25.43 6.28
C ALA A 201 1.27 -25.29 6.23
N LEU A 202 2.03 -26.27 6.75
CA LEU A 202 3.49 -26.25 6.73
C LEU A 202 4.04 -26.18 5.30
N ALA A 203 3.49 -26.98 4.38
CA ALA A 203 3.90 -26.95 2.97
C ALA A 203 3.61 -25.61 2.27
N LYS A 204 2.63 -24.83 2.76
CA LYS A 204 2.38 -23.46 2.27
C LYS A 204 3.32 -22.44 2.89
N ILE A 205 3.64 -22.54 4.19
CA ILE A 205 4.58 -21.63 4.86
C ILE A 205 5.96 -21.70 4.21
N GLU A 206 6.47 -22.91 3.93
CA GLU A 206 7.79 -23.10 3.30
C GLU A 206 7.97 -22.32 1.99
N ARG A 207 6.89 -22.05 1.25
CA ARG A 207 6.96 -21.25 0.02
C ARG A 207 7.26 -19.79 0.30
N TYR A 208 6.72 -19.24 1.39
CA TYR A 208 6.96 -17.85 1.78
C TYR A 208 8.34 -17.66 2.38
N ASP A 209 8.86 -18.64 3.13
CA ASP A 209 10.24 -18.60 3.64
C ASP A 209 11.28 -18.66 2.50
N SER A 210 10.91 -19.16 1.32
CA SER A 210 11.77 -19.16 0.13
C SER A 210 11.69 -17.90 -0.74
N GLU A 211 10.74 -17.00 -0.46
CA GLU A 211 10.47 -15.77 -1.21
C GLU A 211 10.83 -14.48 -0.44
N GLN A 212 11.23 -14.59 0.83
CA GLN A 212 11.82 -13.52 1.65
C GLN A 212 13.33 -13.43 1.43
#